data_AF-A0A3B9PLJ9-F1
#
_entry.id   AF-A0A3B9PLJ9-F1
#
_cell.length_a   1.000
_cell.length_b   1.000
_cell.length_c   1.000
_cell.angle_alpha   90.00
_cell.angle_beta   90.00
_cell.angle_gamma   90.00
#
_symmetry.space_group_name_H-M   'P 1'
#
loop_
_entity.id
_entity.type
_entity.pdbx_description
1 polymer ?
#
loop_
_entity_poly.entity_id
_entity_poly.type
_entity_poly.pdbx_seq_one_letter_code
_entity_poly.pdbx_strand_id
1 'polypeptide(L)' 'MNAVADTNFTDFVVADLSLADWGRKEIRIAETEMPGLMAIREEYAASQPLKGARITGSLHMTIQTAVLIETLTA' A
#
# COMPACT_ATOMS: atom_id res chain seq x y z
N MET A 1 -7.06 13.34 -14.06
CA MET A 1 -8.30 12.90 -13.41
C MET A 1 -7.96 12.69 -11.95
N ASN A 2 -8.40 13.62 -11.10
CA ASN A 2 -8.20 13.54 -9.65
C ASN A 2 -9.20 12.51 -9.13
N ALA A 3 -8.71 11.35 -8.67
CA ALA A 3 -9.54 10.42 -7.94
C ALA A 3 -10.00 11.11 -6.66
N VAL A 4 -11.28 11.48 -6.61
CA VAL A 4 -11.94 11.89 -5.38
C VAL A 4 -11.90 10.66 -4.48
N ALA A 5 -11.21 10.74 -3.34
CA ALA A 5 -11.18 9.66 -2.38
C ALA A 5 -12.62 9.35 -1.97
N ASP A 6 -13.10 8.16 -2.31
CA ASP A 6 -14.43 7.71 -1.94
C ASP A 6 -14.44 7.48 -0.43
N THR A 7 -15.10 8.39 0.28
CA THR A 7 -15.21 8.34 1.75
C THR A 7 -16.09 7.18 2.24
N ASN A 8 -16.71 6.42 1.33
CA ASN A 8 -17.59 5.30 1.61
C ASN A 8 -17.07 3.95 1.09
N PHE A 9 -15.75 3.79 0.87
CA PHE A 9 -15.19 2.48 0.51
C PHE A 9 -15.49 1.47 1.62
N THR A 10 -16.25 0.42 1.30
CA THR A 10 -16.76 -0.59 2.25
C THR A 10 -16.46 -2.02 1.82
N ASP A 11 -15.75 -2.21 0.70
CA ASP A 11 -15.37 -3.53 0.18
C ASP A 11 -14.10 -4.04 0.86
N PHE A 12 -14.21 -4.35 2.16
CA PHE A 12 -13.17 -4.99 2.94
C PHE A 12 -13.77 -5.80 4.09
N VAL A 13 -13.04 -6.82 4.53
CA VAL A 13 -13.37 -7.57 5.74
C VAL A 13 -12.09 -7.71 6.56
N VAL A 14 -12.05 -7.03 7.71
CA VAL A 14 -10.92 -7.03 8.64
C VAL A 14 -11.45 -7.20 10.07
N ALA A 15 -10.58 -7.58 11.01
CA ALA A 15 -10.99 -7.84 12.38
C ALA A 15 -11.40 -6.57 13.15
N ASP A 16 -10.62 -5.49 13.02
CA ASP A 16 -10.85 -4.23 13.74
C ASP A 16 -10.25 -3.05 12.96
N LEU A 17 -11.11 -2.12 12.52
CA LEU A 17 -10.69 -0.95 11.76
C LEU A 17 -10.07 0.15 12.66
N SER A 18 -10.32 0.12 13.98
CA SER A 18 -9.78 1.12 14.91
C SER A 18 -8.25 1.05 15.04
N LEU A 19 -7.64 -0.06 14.63
CA LEU A 19 -6.18 -0.26 14.62
C LEU A 19 -5.46 0.43 13.46
N ALA A 20 -6.18 1.02 12.50
CA ALA A 20 -5.59 1.61 11.29
C ALA A 20 -4.49 2.65 11.59
N ASP A 21 -4.70 3.52 12.58
CA ASP A 21 -3.72 4.54 12.97
C ASP A 21 -2.43 3.94 13.53
N TRP A 22 -2.54 2.83 14.26
CA TRP A 22 -1.38 2.10 14.75
C TRP A 22 -0.67 1.37 13.61
N GLY A 23 -1.41 0.67 12.76
CA GLY A 23 -0.86 0.02 11.56
C GLY A 23 -0.09 1.02 10.68
N ARG A 24 -0.61 2.25 10.50
CA ARG A 24 0.09 3.31 9.75
C ARG A 24 1.41 3.73 10.41
N LYS A 25 1.50 3.73 11.74
CA LYS A 25 2.77 4.00 12.44
C LYS A 25 3.78 2.89 12.18
N GLU A 26 3.37 1.64 12.22
CA GLU A 26 4.26 0.50 11.96
C GLU A 26 4.69 0.42 10.49
N ILE A 27 3.81 0.72 9.53
CA ILE A 27 4.17 0.80 8.11
C ILE A 27 5.29 1.81 7.88
N ARG A 28 5.21 3.01 8.48
CA ARG A 28 6.28 4.02 8.36
C ARG A 28 7.62 3.56 8.92
N ILE A 29 7.61 2.72 9.95
CA ILE A 29 8.84 2.11 10.48
C ILE A 29 9.34 1.02 9.50
N ALA A 30 8.45 0.20 8.96
CA ALA A 30 8.85 -0.83 8.01
C ALA A 30 9.42 -0.25 6.70
N GLU A 31 8.96 0.90 6.24
CA GLU A 31 9.52 1.60 5.08
C GLU A 31 11.02 1.90 5.25
N THR A 32 11.48 2.25 6.47
CA THR A 32 12.92 2.50 6.72
C THR A 32 13.76 1.23 6.65
N GLU A 33 13.16 0.07 6.92
CA GLU A 33 13.81 -1.25 6.88
C GLU A 33 13.65 -1.95 5.51
N MET A 34 12.95 -1.33 4.55
CA MET A 34 12.69 -1.91 3.23
C MET A 34 13.20 -1.01 2.09
N PRO A 35 14.51 -0.66 2.08
CA PRO A 35 15.07 0.33 1.15
C PRO A 35 14.91 -0.08 -0.32
N GLY A 36 14.91 -1.38 -0.62
CA GLY A 36 14.70 -1.87 -1.99
C GLY A 36 13.32 -1.52 -2.54
N LEU A 37 12.26 -1.62 -1.72
CA LEU A 37 10.91 -1.23 -2.15
C LEU A 37 10.79 0.29 -2.29
N MET A 38 11.45 1.05 -1.42
CA MET A 38 11.41 2.52 -1.51
C MET A 38 12.13 3.02 -2.76
N ALA A 39 13.28 2.42 -3.10
CA ALA A 39 13.99 2.71 -4.34
C ALA A 39 13.14 2.39 -5.58
N ILE A 40 12.40 1.26 -5.59
CA ILE A 40 11.49 0.91 -6.69
C ILE A 40 10.38 1.95 -6.83
N ARG A 41 9.79 2.44 -5.71
CA ARG A 41 8.78 3.52 -5.76
C ARG A 41 9.37 4.76 -6.44
N GLU A 42 10.55 5.19 -6.02
CA GLU A 42 11.21 6.38 -6.57
C GLU A 42 11.56 6.23 -8.05
N GLU A 43 12.13 5.08 -8.45
CA GLU A 43 12.56 4.81 -9.83
C GLU A 43 11.37 4.80 -10.82
N TYR A 44 10.24 4.21 -10.42
CA TYR A 44 9.09 4.00 -11.31
C TYR A 44 7.94 4.99 -11.13
N ALA A 45 8.04 5.94 -10.18
CA ALA A 45 7.00 6.93 -9.90
C ALA A 45 6.55 7.70 -11.16
N ALA A 46 7.48 8.08 -12.04
CA ALA A 46 7.16 8.86 -13.24
C ALA A 46 6.54 8.01 -14.36
N SER A 47 7.01 6.76 -14.52
CA SER A 47 6.59 5.89 -15.62
C SER A 47 5.28 5.17 -15.34
N GLN A 48 4.92 5.00 -14.06
CA GLN A 48 3.67 4.36 -13.62
C GLN A 48 3.41 3.04 -14.37
N PRO A 49 4.36 2.08 -14.35
CA PRO A 49 4.34 0.92 -15.23
C PRO A 49 3.16 -0.02 -14.98
N LEU A 50 2.54 0.06 -13.80
CA LEU A 50 1.39 -0.74 -13.41
C LEU A 50 0.05 0.00 -13.57
N LYS A 51 0.04 1.18 -14.22
CA LYS A 51 -1.19 1.95 -14.42
C LYS A 51 -2.25 1.14 -15.17
N GLY A 52 -3.40 0.94 -14.53
CA GLY A 52 -4.53 0.17 -15.06
C GLY A 52 -4.42 -1.34 -14.84
N ALA A 53 -3.33 -1.83 -14.26
CA ALA A 53 -3.22 -3.23 -13.85
C ALA A 53 -4.22 -3.54 -12.73
N ARG A 54 -4.77 -4.76 -12.75
CA ARG A 54 -5.60 -5.31 -11.67
C ARG A 54 -4.84 -6.47 -11.05
N ILE A 55 -4.39 -6.30 -9.81
CA ILE A 55 -3.51 -7.24 -9.13
C ILE A 55 -4.27 -7.88 -7.97
N THR A 56 -4.21 -9.21 -7.87
CA THR A 56 -4.71 -9.97 -6.72
C THR A 56 -3.52 -10.61 -6.00
N GLY A 57 -3.43 -10.42 -4.69
CA GLY A 57 -2.38 -11.01 -3.85
C GLY A 57 -2.98 -11.93 -2.79
N SER A 58 -2.37 -13.09 -2.59
CA SER A 58 -2.69 -14.04 -1.50
C SER A 58 -1.42 -14.33 -0.71
N LEU A 59 -0.94 -13.30 -0.02
CA LEU A 59 0.24 -13.33 0.83
C LEU A 59 -0.21 -13.16 2.28
N HIS A 60 0.68 -13.42 3.25
CA HIS A 60 0.41 -13.10 4.64
C HIS A 60 0.17 -11.59 4.78
N MET A 61 -0.96 -11.18 5.36
CA MET A 61 -1.33 -9.76 5.43
C MET A 61 -0.62 -9.07 6.62
N THR A 62 0.70 -8.90 6.48
CA THR A 62 1.58 -8.28 7.50
C THR A 62 1.91 -6.81 7.17
N ILE A 63 2.61 -6.14 8.09
CA ILE A 63 3.12 -4.77 7.88
C ILE A 63 4.03 -4.69 6.65
N GLN A 64 4.89 -5.68 6.42
CA GLN A 64 5.78 -5.71 5.25
C GLN A 64 4.99 -5.86 3.95
N THR A 65 3.92 -6.65 3.94
CA THR A 65 3.05 -6.77 2.77
C THR A 65 2.25 -5.48 2.54
N ALA A 66 1.91 -4.71 3.58
CA ALA A 66 1.35 -3.38 3.38
C ALA A 66 2.32 -2.44 2.63
N VAL A 67 3.62 -2.45 2.97
CA VAL A 67 4.65 -1.71 2.22
C VAL A 67 4.71 -2.17 0.77
N LEU A 68 4.66 -3.48 0.51
CA LEU A 68 4.60 -4.02 -0.86
C LEU A 68 3.35 -3.53 -1.62
N ILE A 69 2.17 -3.62 -1.02
CA ILE A 69 0.92 -3.17 -1.65
C ILE A 69 1.01 -1.69 -1.99
N GLU A 70 1.49 -0.87 -1.05
CA GLU A 70 1.65 0.56 -1.29
C GLU A 70 2.69 0.88 -2.36
N THR A 71 3.71 0.04 -2.55
CA THR A 71 4.64 0.13 -3.69
C THR A 71 3.97 -0.20 -5.02
N LEU A 72 3.06 -1.18 -5.05
CA LEU A 72 2.32 -1.53 -6.27
C LEU A 72 1.30 -0.44 -6.68
N THR A 73 0.85 0.36 -5.72
CA THR A 73 -0.09 1.48 -5.95
C THR A 73 0.58 2.83 -6.22
N ALA A 74 1.85 3.01 -5.81
CA ALA A 74 2.62 4.25 -5.92
C ALA A 74 3.02 4.56 -7.36
#